data_AF-A0A2V5R7J0-F1
#
_entry.id   AF-A0A2V5R7J0-F1
#
_cell.length_a   1.000
_cell.length_b   1.000
_cell.length_c   1.000
_cell.angle_alpha   90.00
_cell.angle_beta   90.00
_cell.angle_gamma   90.00
#
_symmetry.space_group_name_H-M   'P 1'
#
loop_
_entity.id
_entity.type
_entity.pdbx_description
1 polymer ?
#
loop_
_entity_poly.entity_id
_entity_poly.type
_entity_poly.pdbx_seq_one_letter_code
_entity_poly.pdbx_strand_id
1 'polypeptide(L)'
;MPPENISASRLSPESAIRNMPESKNLAQEEKIHLAFEISLLLKGLFALGEIIGGIVALFVSKDFLLKTVSVLTQEELAEDPRDLIANYLLHSAQNLSIGTQLFVALYLLSHGGIKLWLIIGLLRQKLWYY
;
A
#
# COMPACT_ATOMS: atom_id res chain seq x y z
N MET A 1 28.66 -62.39 -45.41
CA MET A 1 28.27 -61.91 -44.06
C MET A 1 29.28 -60.87 -43.60
N PRO A 2 28.89 -59.59 -43.49
CA PRO A 2 29.60 -58.62 -42.64
C PRO A 2 28.89 -58.48 -41.27
N PRO A 3 29.62 -58.28 -40.15
CA PRO A 3 29.01 -58.10 -38.85
C PRO A 3 28.72 -56.62 -38.50
N GLU A 4 27.60 -56.46 -37.81
CA GLU A 4 27.38 -55.58 -36.66
C GLU A 4 27.44 -54.05 -36.85
N ASN A 5 26.26 -53.48 -37.13
CA ASN A 5 25.95 -52.07 -36.96
C ASN A 5 25.80 -51.77 -35.46
N ILE A 6 26.87 -51.29 -34.80
CA ILE A 6 26.79 -50.68 -33.48
C ILE A 6 26.03 -49.37 -33.64
N SER A 7 24.72 -49.41 -33.34
CA SER A 7 23.92 -48.22 -33.05
C SER A 7 24.50 -47.53 -31.83
N ALA A 8 25.47 -46.66 -32.07
CA ALA A 8 25.78 -45.58 -31.15
C ALA A 8 24.50 -44.75 -31.02
N SER A 9 23.81 -44.99 -29.91
CA SER A 9 22.73 -44.18 -29.37
C SER A 9 23.16 -42.71 -29.36
N ARG A 10 22.75 -41.99 -30.39
CA ARG A 10 22.78 -40.52 -30.42
C ARG A 10 21.82 -40.05 -29.34
N LEU A 11 22.32 -39.84 -28.12
CA LEU A 11 21.66 -39.02 -27.12
C LEU A 11 21.59 -37.60 -27.70
N SER A 12 20.42 -37.25 -28.23
CA SER A 12 20.14 -35.93 -28.78
C SER A 12 20.27 -34.87 -27.67
N PRO A 13 21.04 -33.78 -27.89
CA PRO A 13 21.16 -32.66 -26.96
C PRO A 13 19.82 -32.00 -26.58
N GLU A 14 18.76 -32.22 -27.37
CA GLU A 14 17.42 -31.65 -27.13
C GLU A 14 16.77 -32.12 -25.83
N SER A 15 17.13 -33.30 -25.32
CA SER A 15 16.58 -33.82 -24.07
C SER A 15 17.09 -33.08 -22.82
N ALA A 16 18.22 -32.38 -22.92
CA ALA A 16 18.80 -31.62 -21.81
C ALA A 16 18.20 -30.22 -21.65
N ILE A 17 17.65 -29.63 -22.71
CA ILE A 17 17.04 -28.28 -22.68
C ILE A 17 15.60 -28.33 -22.15
N ARG A 18 14.93 -29.48 -22.25
CA ARG A 18 13.51 -29.64 -21.85
C ARG A 18 13.27 -29.66 -20.33
N ASN A 19 14.32 -29.64 -19.51
CA ASN A 19 14.23 -29.81 -18.05
C ASN A 19 14.58 -28.55 -17.24
N MET A 20 14.56 -27.35 -17.85
CA MET A 20 14.63 -26.09 -17.10
C MET A 20 13.27 -25.79 -16.44
N PRO A 21 13.25 -25.14 -15.26
CA PRO A 21 12.21 -25.33 -14.25
C PRO A 21 10.93 -24.53 -14.54
N GLU A 22 10.13 -25.04 -15.47
CA GLU A 22 8.82 -24.47 -15.83
C GLU A 22 7.91 -24.28 -14.59
N SER A 23 7.99 -25.21 -13.63
CA SER A 23 7.25 -25.15 -12.37
C SER A 23 7.62 -23.96 -11.47
N LYS A 24 8.87 -23.49 -11.51
CA LYS A 24 9.31 -22.33 -10.70
C LYS A 24 8.71 -21.02 -11.22
N ASN A 25 8.57 -20.89 -12.54
CA ASN A 25 8.03 -19.68 -13.16
C ASN A 25 6.53 -19.52 -12.87
N LEU A 26 5.74 -20.61 -13.00
CA LEU A 26 4.30 -20.59 -12.70
C LEU A 26 4.02 -20.23 -11.23
N ALA A 27 4.75 -20.83 -10.29
CA ALA A 27 4.62 -20.52 -8.87
C ALA A 27 5.08 -19.09 -8.52
N GLN A 28 5.99 -18.51 -9.31
CA GLN A 28 6.42 -17.12 -9.15
C GLN A 28 5.39 -16.14 -9.70
N GLU A 29 4.79 -16.43 -10.87
CA GLU A 29 3.69 -15.66 -11.44
C GLU A 29 2.49 -15.61 -10.50
N GLU A 30 2.09 -16.76 -9.94
CA GLU A 30 0.98 -16.84 -8.97
C GLU A 30 1.23 -15.97 -7.72
N LYS A 31 2.47 -15.99 -7.19
CA LYS A 31 2.87 -15.14 -6.06
C LYS A 31 2.81 -13.66 -6.39
N ILE A 32 3.24 -13.27 -7.60
CA ILE A 32 3.17 -11.88 -8.06
C ILE A 32 1.72 -11.43 -8.19
N HIS A 33 0.85 -12.28 -8.75
CA HIS A 33 -0.58 -12.00 -8.84
C HIS A 33 -1.23 -11.83 -7.47
N LEU A 34 -0.93 -12.71 -6.52
CA LEU A 34 -1.45 -12.61 -5.16
C LEU A 34 -0.93 -11.36 -4.44
N ALA A 35 0.37 -11.07 -4.54
CA ALA A 35 0.97 -9.88 -3.96
C ALA A 35 0.37 -8.59 -4.55
N PHE A 36 0.09 -8.59 -5.85
CA PHE A 36 -0.59 -7.50 -6.52
C PHE A 36 -2.02 -7.32 -5.99
N GLU A 37 -2.80 -8.39 -5.87
CA GLU A 37 -4.18 -8.34 -5.39
C GLU A 37 -4.26 -7.86 -3.93
N ILE A 38 -3.40 -8.37 -3.05
CA ILE A 38 -3.28 -7.91 -1.67
C ILE A 38 -2.87 -6.43 -1.64
N SER A 39 -1.87 -6.04 -2.44
CA SER A 39 -1.43 -4.64 -2.51
C SER A 39 -2.54 -3.71 -3.00
N LEU A 40 -3.35 -4.17 -3.95
CA LEU A 40 -4.46 -3.41 -4.50
C LEU A 40 -5.57 -3.21 -3.46
N LEU A 41 -5.91 -4.26 -2.71
CA LEU A 41 -6.89 -4.19 -1.60
C LEU A 41 -6.41 -3.25 -0.49
N LEU A 42 -5.14 -3.37 -0.07
CA LEU A 42 -4.55 -2.49 0.94
C LEU A 42 -4.54 -1.04 0.49
N LYS A 43 -4.17 -0.77 -0.78
CA LYS A 43 -4.23 0.57 -1.37
C LYS A 43 -5.66 1.11 -1.40
N GLY A 44 -6.65 0.26 -1.66
CA GLY A 44 -8.07 0.62 -1.65
C GLY A 44 -8.52 1.04 -0.25
N LEU A 45 -8.22 0.23 0.76
CA LEU A 45 -8.53 0.56 2.15
C LEU A 45 -7.85 1.87 2.60
N PHE A 46 -6.59 2.05 2.21
CA PHE A 46 -5.84 3.27 2.52
C PHE A 46 -6.45 4.51 1.84
N ALA A 47 -6.82 4.41 0.56
CA ALA A 47 -7.48 5.50 -0.17
C ALA A 47 -8.84 5.87 0.43
N LEU A 48 -9.63 4.88 0.87
CA LEU A 48 -10.88 5.12 1.59
C LEU A 48 -10.62 5.84 2.92
N GLY A 49 -9.63 5.40 3.68
CA GLY A 49 -9.22 6.06 4.92
C GLY A 49 -8.79 7.51 4.71
N GLU A 50 -8.05 7.80 3.63
CA GLU A 50 -7.67 9.16 3.26
C GLU A 50 -8.89 10.02 2.92
N ILE A 51 -9.85 9.52 2.15
CA ILE A 51 -11.07 10.25 1.82
C ILE A 51 -11.86 10.56 3.10
N ILE A 52 -12.08 9.54 3.95
CA ILE A 52 -12.81 9.72 5.22
C ILE A 52 -12.08 10.72 6.11
N GLY A 53 -10.75 10.58 6.25
CA GLY A 53 -9.92 11.51 7.03
C GLY A 53 -9.97 12.94 6.49
N GLY A 54 -9.94 13.11 5.17
CA GLY A 54 -10.10 14.40 4.51
C GLY A 54 -11.47 15.03 4.75
N ILE A 55 -12.54 14.24 4.67
CA ILE A 55 -13.91 14.69 5.01
C ILE A 55 -13.98 15.10 6.48
N VAL A 56 -13.53 14.26 7.40
CA VAL A 56 -13.52 14.56 8.85
C VAL A 56 -12.72 15.83 9.13
N ALA A 57 -11.57 16.01 8.46
CA ALA A 57 -10.75 17.21 8.58
C ALA A 57 -11.48 18.50 8.13
N LEU A 58 -12.49 18.43 7.25
CA LEU A 58 -13.31 19.61 6.91
C LEU A 58 -14.26 20.03 8.02
N PHE A 59 -14.74 19.08 8.83
CA PHE A 59 -15.79 19.33 9.84
C PHE A 59 -15.26 19.41 11.28
N VAL A 60 -14.06 18.90 11.53
CA VAL A 60 -13.46 18.94 12.86
C VAL A 60 -13.15 20.39 13.25
N SER A 61 -13.53 20.81 14.46
CA SER A 61 -13.16 22.14 14.95
C SER A 61 -11.74 22.12 15.53
N LYS A 62 -11.05 23.26 15.45
CA LYS A 62 -9.75 23.44 16.10
C LYS A 62 -9.83 23.17 17.60
N ASP A 63 -10.90 23.61 18.26
CA ASP A 63 -11.11 23.39 19.69
C ASP A 63 -11.26 21.90 20.05
N PHE A 64 -11.93 21.12 19.20
CA PHE A 64 -12.03 19.68 19.39
C PHE A 64 -10.66 19.00 19.30
N LEU A 65 -9.86 19.36 18.29
CA LEU A 65 -8.49 18.86 18.14
C LEU A 65 -7.61 19.25 19.33
N LEU A 66 -7.67 20.51 19.75
CA LEU A 66 -6.95 21.03 20.91
C LEU A 66 -7.29 20.27 22.19
N LYS A 67 -8.59 20.08 22.46
CA LYS A 67 -9.04 19.38 23.66
C LYS A 67 -8.57 17.92 23.63
N THR A 68 -8.68 17.26 22.47
CA THR A 68 -8.24 15.86 22.31
C THR A 68 -6.75 15.72 22.53
N VAL A 69 -5.94 16.56 21.88
CA VAL A 69 -4.48 16.57 22.07
C VAL A 69 -4.14 16.89 23.52
N SER A 70 -4.77 17.91 24.11
CA SER A 70 -4.52 18.26 25.51
C SER A 70 -4.79 17.10 26.46
N VAL A 71 -5.89 16.36 26.29
CA VAL A 71 -6.19 15.19 27.14
C VAL A 71 -5.15 14.08 26.95
N LEU A 72 -4.74 13.81 25.71
CA LEU A 72 -3.75 12.77 25.41
C LEU A 72 -2.35 13.13 25.93
N THR A 73 -1.98 14.40 25.87
CA THR A 73 -0.66 14.88 26.30
C THR A 73 -0.59 15.19 27.79
N GLN A 74 -1.73 15.39 28.47
CA GLN A 74 -1.76 15.81 29.86
C GLN A 74 -1.15 14.77 30.80
N GLU A 75 -1.43 13.48 30.56
CA GLU A 75 -0.86 12.38 31.36
C GLU A 75 0.67 12.33 31.20
N GLU A 76 1.17 12.34 29.96
CA GLU A 76 2.61 12.32 29.67
C GLU A 76 3.34 13.57 30.20
N LEU A 77 2.75 14.77 30.08
CA LEU A 77 3.35 15.99 30.63
C LEU A 77 3.31 16.07 32.16
N ALA A 78 2.38 15.35 32.80
CA ALA A 78 2.33 15.25 34.24
C ALA A 78 3.43 14.33 34.78
N GLU A 79 3.80 13.29 34.03
CA GLU A 79 4.90 12.38 34.34
C GLU A 79 6.26 12.99 33.99
N ASP A 80 6.44 13.47 32.74
CA ASP A 80 7.62 14.18 32.27
C ASP A 80 7.24 15.50 31.56
N PRO A 81 7.41 16.66 32.23
CA PRO A 81 7.18 17.97 31.61
C PRO A 81 8.01 18.25 30.36
N ARG A 82 9.08 17.49 30.13
CA ARG A 82 10.00 17.65 28.99
C ARG A 82 9.75 16.66 27.86
N ASP A 83 8.66 15.87 27.90
CA ASP A 83 8.35 14.95 26.81
C ASP A 83 8.24 15.70 25.48
N LEU A 84 9.11 15.33 24.53
CA LEU A 84 9.27 16.05 23.27
C LEU A 84 8.05 15.85 22.36
N ILE A 85 7.44 14.66 22.37
CA ILE A 85 6.32 14.31 21.49
C ILE A 85 5.07 15.06 21.95
N ALA A 86 4.79 15.01 23.24
CA ALA A 86 3.61 15.60 23.83
C ALA A 86 3.65 17.14 23.77
N ASN A 87 4.81 17.76 24.03
CA ASN A 87 5.01 19.20 23.80
C ASN A 87 4.85 19.59 22.32
N TYR A 88 5.41 18.79 21.40
CA TYR A 88 5.28 19.03 19.96
C TYR A 88 3.83 18.95 19.48
N LEU A 89 3.09 17.93 19.91
CA LEU A 89 1.67 17.76 19.56
C LEU A 89 0.82 18.91 20.09
N LEU A 90 1.00 19.28 21.36
CA LEU A 90 0.27 20.38 21.98
C LEU A 90 0.54 21.71 21.27
N HIS A 91 1.82 22.00 20.99
CA HIS A 91 2.21 23.22 20.28
C HIS A 91 1.69 23.25 18.84
N SER A 92 1.71 22.10 18.15
CA SER A 92 1.18 21.98 16.79
C SER A 92 -0.33 22.21 16.76
N ALA A 93 -1.08 21.65 17.71
CA ALA A 93 -2.52 21.85 17.82
C ALA A 93 -2.88 23.32 18.12
N GLN A 94 -2.11 23.98 19.02
CA GLN A 94 -2.28 25.41 19.35
C GLN A 94 -2.10 26.31 18.13
N ASN A 95 -1.11 26.01 17.30
CA ASN A 95 -0.79 26.81 16.13
C ASN A 95 -1.47 26.32 14.83
N LEU A 96 -2.37 25.33 14.92
CA LEU A 96 -3.08 24.84 13.76
C LEU A 96 -3.93 25.96 13.16
N SER A 97 -3.62 26.35 11.93
CA SER A 97 -4.38 27.39 11.21
C SER A 97 -5.52 26.77 10.41
N ILE A 98 -6.56 27.55 10.13
CA ILE A 98 -7.67 27.14 9.24
C ILE A 98 -7.12 26.78 7.86
N GLY A 99 -6.12 27.52 7.36
CA GLY A 99 -5.46 27.22 6.08
C GLY A 99 -4.74 25.87 6.08
N THR A 100 -4.04 25.53 7.17
CA THR A 100 -3.39 24.22 7.33
C THR A 100 -4.42 23.10 7.35
N GLN A 101 -5.52 23.28 8.09
CA GLN A 101 -6.59 22.28 8.15
C GLN A 101 -7.23 22.05 6.78
N LEU A 102 -7.56 23.13 6.05
CA LEU A 102 -8.11 23.03 4.71
C LEU A 102 -7.13 22.37 3.74
N PHE A 103 -5.83 22.71 3.84
CA PHE A 103 -4.79 22.08 3.05
C PHE A 103 -4.72 20.56 3.33
N VAL A 104 -4.72 20.14 4.59
CA VAL A 104 -4.72 18.71 4.96
C VAL A 104 -5.96 18.01 4.40
N ALA A 105 -7.14 18.62 4.54
CA ALA A 105 -8.38 18.06 4.02
C ALA A 105 -8.33 17.89 2.50
N LEU A 106 -7.98 18.94 1.76
CA LEU A 106 -7.87 18.89 0.29
C LEU A 106 -6.77 17.94 -0.18
N TYR A 107 -5.64 17.90 0.52
CA TYR A 107 -4.55 16.98 0.24
C TYR A 107 -5.02 15.53 0.37
N LEU A 108 -5.64 15.17 1.49
CA LEU A 108 -6.16 13.82 1.74
C LEU A 108 -7.24 13.42 0.74
N LEU A 109 -8.20 14.31 0.46
CA LEU A 109 -9.25 14.08 -0.53
C LEU A 109 -8.69 13.87 -1.93
N SER A 110 -7.74 14.71 -2.35
CA SER A 110 -7.12 14.60 -3.68
C SER A 110 -6.30 13.32 -3.78
N HIS A 111 -5.51 13.02 -2.76
CA HIS A 111 -4.62 11.87 -2.77
C HIS A 111 -5.41 10.54 -2.74
N GLY A 112 -6.43 10.45 -1.87
CA GLY A 112 -7.34 9.30 -1.82
C GLY A 112 -8.16 9.18 -3.10
N GLY A 113 -8.68 10.29 -3.64
CA GLY A 113 -9.44 10.32 -4.88
C GLY A 113 -8.65 9.83 -6.09
N ILE A 114 -7.40 10.29 -6.26
CA ILE A 114 -6.51 9.82 -7.34
C ILE A 114 -6.24 8.32 -7.21
N LYS A 115 -5.91 7.82 -6.00
CA LYS A 115 -5.68 6.39 -5.80
C LYS A 115 -6.92 5.57 -6.09
N LEU A 116 -8.09 6.01 -5.60
CA LEU A 116 -9.35 5.30 -5.83
C LEU A 116 -9.66 5.25 -7.33
N TRP A 117 -9.47 6.36 -8.04
CA TRP A 117 -9.60 6.41 -9.51
C TRP A 117 -8.67 5.40 -10.19
N LEU A 118 -7.39 5.35 -9.81
CA LEU A 118 -6.43 4.39 -10.36
C LEU A 118 -6.84 2.95 -10.08
N ILE A 119 -7.29 2.64 -8.87
CA ILE A 119 -7.72 1.30 -8.46
C ILE A 119 -8.96 0.88 -9.27
N ILE A 120 -9.96 1.75 -9.41
CA ILE A 120 -11.14 1.48 -10.23
C ILE A 120 -10.74 1.26 -11.70
N GLY A 121 -9.82 2.08 -12.23
CA GLY A 121 -9.29 1.90 -13.59
C GLY A 121 -8.61 0.54 -13.78
N LEU A 122 -7.80 0.12 -12.80
CA LEU A 122 -7.11 -1.16 -12.81
C LEU A 122 -8.07 -2.35 -12.70
N LEU A 123 -9.08 -2.26 -11.83
CA LEU A 123 -10.12 -3.28 -11.71
C LEU A 123 -10.92 -3.42 -13.00
N ARG A 124 -11.27 -2.31 -13.65
CA ARG A 124 -11.95 -2.31 -14.96
C ARG A 124 -11.12 -2.99 -16.05
N GLN A 125 -9.80 -2.77 -16.07
CA GLN A 125 -8.92 -3.46 -17.02
C GLN A 125 -8.81 -4.97 -16.72
N LYS A 126 -8.71 -5.37 -15.43
CA LYS A 126 -8.71 -6.78 -15.01
C LYS A 126 -10.00 -7.49 -15.46
N LEU A 127 -11.15 -6.84 -15.30
CA LEU A 127 -12.48 -7.35 -15.69
C LEU A 127 -12.69 -7.49 -17.20
N TRP A 128 -11.87 -6.84 -18.04
CA TRP A 128 -12.01 -6.91 -19.50
C TRP A 128 -11.15 -8.01 -20.14
N TYR A 129 -10.19 -8.54 -19.39
CA TYR A 129 -9.30 -9.62 -19.84
C TYR A 129 -9.76 -11.01 -19.38
N TYR A 130 -10.79 -11.07 -18.54
CA TYR A 130 -11.43 -12.29 -18.04
C TYR A 130 -12.78 -12.49 -18.73
#